data_AF-A0A9D4WK54-F1
#
_entry.id   AF-A0A9D4WK54-F1
#
_cell.length_a   1.000
_cell.length_b   1.000
_cell.length_c   1.000
_cell.angle_alpha   90.00
_cell.angle_beta   90.00
_cell.angle_gamma   90.00
#
_symmetry.space_group_name_H-M   'P 1'
#
loop_
_entity.id
_entity.type
_entity.pdbx_description
1 polymer ?
#
loop_
_entity_poly.entity_id
_entity_poly.type
_entity_poly.pdbx_seq_one_letter_code
_entity_poly.pdbx_strand_id
1 'polypeptide(L)'
;MYLDPPSREKGPYKGFGQCVKPEDLAMTLGIPKNDLLLHYKEDRDVQGVKRSYLEKLAKGLADIKKWGPFVDVLALLVFRITVFLNMVDFVDSSAISVSWALKDARAKSQRWKRAWEISMWEQEEINGALKYQFFSLESSLVIVQEQCDKVEAWRIENSNLAEFANNLVWDIPRMHKRARNVVHYDNTPQEALEFIDLCDVLPEEFKAHLDVAMKTTL
;
A
#
# COMPACT_ATOMS: atom_id res chain seq x y z
N MET A 1 -5.46 6.80 27.08
CA MET A 1 -6.70 7.54 27.37
C MET A 1 -6.93 7.43 28.87
N TYR A 2 -6.73 8.52 29.61
CA TYR A 2 -6.81 8.53 31.08
C TYR A 2 -8.28 8.58 31.51
N LEU A 3 -8.65 7.73 32.48
CA LEU A 3 -9.97 7.73 33.11
C LEU A 3 -9.94 8.77 34.23
N ASP A 4 -10.80 9.80 34.15
CA ASP A 4 -11.02 10.68 35.29
C ASP A 4 -11.83 9.93 36.36
N PRO A 5 -11.32 9.79 37.60
CA PRO A 5 -12.08 9.18 38.67
C PRO A 5 -13.26 10.09 39.07
N PRO A 6 -14.40 9.51 39.52
CA PRO A 6 -15.55 10.30 39.96
C PRO A 6 -15.17 11.11 41.20
N SER A 7 -15.12 12.44 41.09
CA SER A 7 -14.98 13.33 42.24
C SER A 7 -16.30 13.42 43.00
N ARG A 8 -16.22 13.52 44.34
CA ARG A 8 -17.36 13.51 45.28
C ARG A 8 -18.43 14.60 45.03
N GLU A 9 -18.16 15.57 44.17
CA GLU A 9 -19.05 16.69 43.81
C GLU A 9 -19.87 16.46 42.54
N LYS A 10 -19.49 15.47 41.73
CA LYS A 10 -20.25 15.08 40.53
C LYS A 10 -20.97 13.78 40.91
N GLY A 11 -22.31 13.81 40.90
CA GLY A 11 -23.14 12.63 41.16
C GLY A 11 -22.72 11.39 40.33
N PRO A 12 -23.38 10.23 40.54
CA PRO A 12 -22.93 8.95 40.00
C PRO A 12 -22.51 9.04 38.53
N TYR A 13 -21.37 8.43 38.19
CA TYR A 13 -20.79 8.44 36.85
C TYR A 13 -21.87 8.11 35.79
N LYS A 14 -22.14 9.06 34.89
CA LYS A 14 -23.24 9.01 33.90
C LYS A 14 -22.87 8.31 32.58
N GLY A 15 -21.79 7.52 32.55
CA GLY A 15 -21.39 6.75 31.37
C GLY A 15 -20.75 7.59 30.26
N PHE A 16 -19.88 6.96 29.46
CA PHE A 16 -19.52 7.48 28.14
C PHE A 16 -20.71 7.30 27.19
N GLY A 17 -21.49 8.36 26.97
CA GLY A 17 -22.15 8.77 25.71
C GLY A 17 -23.08 7.84 24.92
N GLN A 18 -23.11 6.53 25.14
CA GLN A 18 -24.00 5.60 24.47
C GLN A 18 -24.54 4.59 25.49
N CYS A 19 -25.80 4.77 25.90
CA CYS A 19 -26.55 3.70 26.54
C CYS A 19 -26.73 2.58 25.50
N VAL A 20 -26.10 1.44 25.75
CA VAL A 20 -26.27 0.24 24.92
C VAL A 20 -27.74 -0.11 24.88
N LYS A 21 -28.32 -0.20 23.68
CA LYS A 21 -29.72 -0.57 23.54
C LYS A 21 -29.92 -2.00 24.07
N PRO A 22 -30.98 -2.30 24.83
CA PRO A 22 -31.24 -3.65 25.34
C PRO A 22 -31.24 -4.73 24.25
N GLU A 23 -31.60 -4.38 23.02
CA GLU A 23 -31.55 -5.25 21.84
C GLU A 23 -30.12 -5.72 21.52
N ASP A 24 -29.18 -4.78 21.47
CA ASP A 24 -27.77 -5.04 21.14
C ASP A 24 -27.08 -5.82 22.27
N LEU A 25 -27.47 -5.53 23.51
CA LEU A 25 -27.04 -6.27 24.69
C LEU A 25 -27.56 -7.71 24.67
N ALA A 26 -28.85 -7.94 24.38
CA ALA A 26 -29.43 -9.29 24.33
C ALA A 26 -28.75 -10.16 23.26
N MET A 27 -28.52 -9.57 22.07
CA MET A 27 -27.80 -10.22 20.98
C MET A 27 -26.39 -10.63 21.41
N THR A 28 -25.68 -9.74 22.10
CA THR A 28 -24.32 -9.99 22.59
C THR A 28 -24.27 -11.09 23.65
N LEU A 29 -25.25 -11.09 24.56
CA LEU A 29 -25.36 -12.11 25.61
C LEU A 29 -25.93 -13.44 25.07
N GLY A 30 -26.31 -13.49 23.79
CA GLY A 30 -26.81 -14.70 23.15
C GLY A 30 -28.17 -15.15 23.70
N ILE A 31 -28.99 -14.21 24.15
CA ILE A 31 -30.30 -14.46 24.79
C ILE A 31 -31.41 -13.71 24.04
N PRO A 32 -32.67 -14.19 24.11
CA PRO A 32 -33.81 -13.46 23.60
C PRO A 32 -33.96 -12.11 24.32
N LYS A 33 -34.26 -11.04 23.57
CA LYS A 33 -34.52 -9.71 24.13
C LYS A 33 -35.55 -9.72 25.27
N ASN A 34 -36.63 -10.46 25.09
CA ASN A 34 -37.71 -10.53 26.08
C ASN A 34 -37.24 -11.15 27.40
N ASP A 35 -36.29 -12.09 27.34
CA ASP A 35 -35.70 -12.69 28.54
C ASP A 35 -34.82 -11.67 29.28
N LEU A 36 -34.02 -10.90 28.54
CA LEU A 36 -33.22 -9.82 29.11
C LEU A 36 -34.10 -8.76 29.78
N LEU A 37 -35.20 -8.34 29.14
CA LEU A 37 -36.09 -7.29 29.65
C LEU A 37 -36.79 -7.68 30.97
N LEU A 38 -37.07 -8.97 31.21
CA LEU A 38 -37.63 -9.44 32.49
C LEU A 38 -36.67 -9.20 33.67
N HIS A 39 -35.37 -9.15 33.37
CA HIS A 39 -34.29 -8.95 34.33
C HIS A 39 -33.64 -7.57 34.26
N TYR A 40 -34.07 -6.76 33.28
CA TYR A 40 -33.70 -5.35 33.12
C TYR A 40 -34.63 -4.50 33.98
N LYS A 41 -34.10 -3.90 35.05
CA LYS A 41 -34.91 -3.14 36.01
C LYS A 41 -34.34 -1.75 36.26
N GLU A 42 -35.16 -0.90 36.83
CA GLU A 42 -34.74 0.36 37.40
C GLU A 42 -34.69 0.17 38.93
N ASP A 43 -33.52 0.42 39.52
CA ASP A 43 -33.33 0.43 40.97
C ASP A 43 -32.67 1.76 41.33
N ARG A 44 -33.31 2.56 42.19
CA ARG A 44 -32.87 3.90 42.61
C ARG A 44 -32.46 4.81 41.43
N ASP A 45 -33.34 4.93 40.43
CA ASP A 45 -33.13 5.72 39.20
C ASP A 45 -31.96 5.25 38.30
N VAL A 46 -31.48 4.00 38.50
CA VAL A 46 -30.42 3.41 37.68
C VAL A 46 -30.91 2.13 37.01
N GLN A 47 -30.80 2.10 35.69
CA GLN A 47 -31.14 0.95 34.85
C GLN A 47 -29.98 -0.06 34.76
N GLY A 48 -30.29 -1.33 34.52
CA GLY A 48 -29.27 -2.38 34.50
C GLY A 48 -29.84 -3.79 34.59
N VAL A 49 -28.99 -4.78 34.89
CA VAL A 49 -29.35 -6.20 34.91
C VAL A 49 -29.07 -6.83 36.27
N LYS A 50 -29.99 -7.68 36.74
CA LYS A 50 -29.81 -8.46 37.98
C LYS A 50 -28.56 -9.35 37.91
N ARG A 51 -27.71 -9.23 38.93
CA ARG A 51 -26.50 -10.05 39.10
C ARG A 51 -26.81 -11.55 39.10
N SER A 52 -27.79 -11.96 39.90
CA SER A 52 -28.16 -13.38 40.06
C SER A 52 -28.64 -14.02 38.75
N TYR A 53 -29.20 -13.23 37.84
CA TYR A 53 -29.53 -13.69 36.49
C TYR A 53 -28.25 -13.88 35.66
N LEU A 54 -27.34 -12.91 35.66
CA LEU A 54 -26.07 -13.01 34.93
C LEU A 54 -25.19 -14.16 35.44
N GLU A 55 -25.16 -14.45 36.74
CA GLU A 55 -24.42 -15.59 37.28
C GLU A 55 -25.01 -16.93 36.83
N LYS A 56 -26.35 -17.06 36.84
CA LYS A 56 -27.03 -18.23 36.29
C LYS A 56 -26.80 -18.38 34.79
N LEU A 57 -26.81 -17.28 34.06
CA LEU A 57 -26.54 -17.25 32.63
C LEU A 57 -25.09 -17.65 32.35
N ALA A 58 -24.12 -17.14 33.09
CA ALA A 58 -22.71 -17.51 32.97
C ALA A 58 -22.52 -19.02 33.19
N LYS A 59 -23.13 -19.56 34.23
CA LYS A 59 -23.11 -21.00 34.51
C LYS A 59 -23.70 -21.79 33.36
N GLY A 60 -24.91 -21.44 32.91
CA GLY A 60 -25.57 -22.11 31.79
C GLY A 60 -24.75 -22.06 30.50
N LEU A 61 -24.12 -20.92 30.19
CA LEU A 61 -23.25 -20.74 29.02
C LEU A 61 -21.96 -21.57 29.13
N ALA A 62 -21.38 -21.70 30.32
CA ALA A 62 -20.22 -22.55 30.56
C ALA A 62 -20.58 -24.04 30.42
N ASP A 63 -21.72 -24.46 30.96
CA ASP A 63 -22.21 -25.84 30.87
C ASP A 63 -22.41 -26.28 29.40
N ILE A 64 -22.91 -25.39 28.55
CA ILE A 64 -23.08 -25.63 27.10
C ILE A 64 -21.86 -25.19 26.26
N LYS A 65 -20.74 -24.83 26.89
CA LYS A 65 -19.47 -24.41 26.25
C LYS A 65 -19.61 -23.25 25.24
N LYS A 66 -20.56 -22.34 25.44
CA LYS A 66 -20.72 -21.12 24.62
C LYS A 66 -19.80 -20.01 25.14
N TRP A 67 -18.52 -20.09 24.79
CA TRP A 67 -17.47 -19.22 25.34
C TRP A 67 -17.59 -17.73 24.99
N GLY A 68 -18.10 -17.38 23.80
CA GLY A 68 -18.23 -15.98 23.38
C GLY A 68 -19.14 -15.17 24.33
N PRO A 69 -20.44 -15.52 24.41
CA PRO A 69 -21.35 -14.88 25.35
C PRO A 69 -20.95 -15.06 26.82
N PHE A 70 -20.30 -16.18 27.17
CA PHE A 70 -19.80 -16.41 28.52
C PHE A 70 -18.77 -15.36 28.95
N VAL A 71 -17.80 -15.05 28.07
CA VAL A 71 -16.79 -14.00 28.34
C VAL A 71 -17.45 -12.63 28.46
N ASP A 72 -18.49 -12.36 27.68
CA ASP A 72 -19.24 -11.10 27.76
C ASP A 72 -19.99 -10.96 29.09
N VAL A 73 -20.65 -12.02 29.56
CA VAL A 73 -21.32 -12.07 30.87
C VAL A 73 -20.29 -11.93 32.00
N LEU A 74 -19.15 -12.61 31.89
CA LEU A 74 -18.08 -12.54 32.88
C LEU A 74 -17.49 -11.13 32.97
N ALA A 75 -17.30 -10.45 31.82
CA ALA A 75 -16.86 -9.07 31.78
C ALA A 75 -17.82 -8.17 32.56
N LEU A 76 -19.13 -8.28 32.32
CA LEU A 76 -20.15 -7.51 33.05
C LEU A 76 -20.10 -7.76 34.57
N LEU A 77 -19.93 -9.02 34.99
CA LEU A 77 -19.80 -9.38 36.41
C LEU A 77 -18.52 -8.81 37.04
N VAL A 78 -17.41 -8.77 36.32
CA VAL A 78 -16.12 -8.21 36.79
C VAL A 78 -16.16 -6.69 36.82
N PHE A 79 -16.70 -6.02 35.79
CA PHE A 79 -16.82 -4.56 35.73
C PHE A 79 -17.69 -4.00 36.85
N ARG A 80 -18.70 -4.76 37.29
CA ARG A 80 -19.44 -4.42 38.51
C ARG A 80 -18.51 -4.32 39.73
N ILE A 81 -17.65 -5.33 39.93
CA ILE A 81 -16.74 -5.38 41.09
C ILE A 81 -15.71 -4.24 41.04
N THR A 82 -15.19 -3.93 39.85
CA THR A 82 -14.08 -2.99 39.69
C THR A 82 -14.49 -1.54 39.53
N VAL A 83 -15.67 -1.25 38.99
CA VAL A 83 -16.07 0.13 38.62
C VAL A 83 -17.18 0.68 39.54
N PHE A 84 -18.07 -0.17 40.09
CA PHE A 84 -19.24 0.29 40.85
C PHE A 84 -19.53 -0.56 42.10
N LEU A 85 -18.85 -0.25 43.20
CA LEU A 85 -18.93 -0.99 44.47
C LEU A 85 -20.28 -0.83 45.23
N ASN A 86 -21.17 0.07 44.81
CA ASN A 86 -22.29 0.51 45.65
C ASN A 86 -23.66 -0.11 45.31
N MET A 87 -23.73 -1.02 44.34
CA MET A 87 -24.98 -1.67 43.89
C MET A 87 -24.99 -3.15 44.28
N VAL A 88 -25.76 -3.50 45.33
CA VAL A 88 -25.68 -4.79 46.03
C VAL A 88 -26.09 -5.98 45.16
N ASP A 89 -26.97 -5.80 44.16
CA ASP A 89 -27.47 -6.91 43.33
C ASP A 89 -27.62 -6.58 41.83
N PHE A 90 -26.91 -5.55 41.36
CA PHE A 90 -27.11 -5.02 40.02
C PHE A 90 -25.83 -4.72 39.26
N VAL A 91 -25.84 -4.99 37.97
CA VAL A 91 -24.88 -4.46 36.99
C VAL A 91 -25.58 -3.29 36.31
N ASP A 92 -25.16 -2.07 36.64
CA ASP A 92 -25.78 -0.86 36.10
C ASP A 92 -25.43 -0.58 34.63
N SER A 93 -26.17 0.34 34.03
CA SER A 93 -25.97 0.84 32.67
C SER A 93 -24.57 1.39 32.43
N SER A 94 -23.92 1.92 33.48
CA SER A 94 -22.55 2.45 33.41
C SER A 94 -21.53 1.32 33.26
N ALA A 95 -21.63 0.23 34.02
CA ALA A 95 -20.81 -0.97 33.85
C ALA A 95 -21.04 -1.61 32.47
N ILE A 96 -22.29 -1.66 32.00
CA ILE A 96 -22.64 -2.18 30.67
C ILE A 96 -21.98 -1.35 29.56
N SER A 97 -22.09 -0.02 29.62
CA SER A 97 -21.49 0.88 28.62
C SER A 97 -19.97 0.80 28.58
N VAL A 98 -19.29 0.73 29.74
CA VAL A 98 -17.83 0.58 29.81
C VAL A 98 -17.38 -0.76 29.22
N SER A 99 -18.06 -1.85 29.60
CA SER A 99 -17.77 -3.19 29.05
C SER A 99 -17.93 -3.22 27.53
N TRP A 100 -18.97 -2.57 27.01
CA TRP A 100 -19.24 -2.48 25.58
C TRP A 100 -18.17 -1.68 24.83
N ALA A 101 -17.81 -0.50 25.34
CA ALA A 101 -16.78 0.35 24.74
C ALA A 101 -15.43 -0.37 24.64
N LEU A 102 -15.06 -1.16 25.65
CA LEU A 102 -13.84 -1.96 25.64
C LEU A 102 -13.89 -3.11 24.63
N LYS A 103 -15.05 -3.75 24.46
CA LYS A 103 -15.25 -4.79 23.44
C LYS A 103 -15.13 -4.21 22.03
N ASP A 104 -15.76 -3.07 21.77
CA ASP A 104 -15.67 -2.37 20.47
C ASP A 104 -14.25 -1.89 20.17
N ALA A 105 -13.55 -1.31 21.16
CA ALA A 105 -12.15 -0.93 21.03
C ALA A 105 -11.24 -2.12 20.73
N ARG A 106 -11.46 -3.27 21.38
CA ARG A 106 -10.71 -4.51 21.11
C ARG A 106 -11.00 -5.02 19.69
N ALA A 107 -12.26 -5.03 19.25
CA ALA A 107 -12.63 -5.47 17.90
C ALA A 107 -11.98 -4.59 16.83
N LYS A 108 -11.99 -3.27 17.02
CA LYS A 108 -11.28 -2.31 16.16
C LYS A 108 -9.78 -2.60 16.15
N SER A 109 -9.15 -2.74 17.32
CA SER A 109 -7.72 -3.02 17.43
C SER A 109 -7.31 -4.31 16.70
N GLN A 110 -8.10 -5.39 16.82
CA GLN A 110 -7.85 -6.64 16.09
C GLN A 110 -7.99 -6.47 14.57
N ARG A 111 -8.98 -5.69 14.12
CA ARG A 111 -9.15 -5.38 12.70
C ARG A 111 -7.95 -4.58 12.15
N TRP A 112 -7.50 -3.57 12.89
CA TRP A 112 -6.30 -2.80 12.55
C TRP A 112 -5.05 -3.66 12.52
N LYS A 113 -4.89 -4.58 13.49
CA LYS A 113 -3.75 -5.50 13.51
C LYS A 113 -3.71 -6.41 12.29
N ARG A 114 -4.84 -7.02 11.92
CA ARG A 114 -4.92 -7.86 10.71
C ARG A 114 -4.67 -7.08 9.43
N ALA A 115 -5.25 -5.88 9.32
CA ALA A 115 -5.02 -5.02 8.17
C ALA A 115 -3.54 -4.64 8.05
N TRP A 116 -2.91 -4.29 9.17
CA TRP A 116 -1.48 -3.98 9.22
C TRP A 116 -0.61 -5.19 8.86
N GLU A 117 -0.92 -6.38 9.37
CA GLU A 117 -0.21 -7.62 9.01
C GLU A 117 -0.33 -7.92 7.51
N ILE A 118 -1.52 -7.78 6.91
CA ILE A 118 -1.72 -7.96 5.47
C ILE A 118 -0.89 -6.96 4.66
N SER A 119 -0.96 -5.67 5.00
CA SER A 119 -0.18 -4.64 4.32
C SER A 119 1.32 -4.83 4.46
N MET A 120 1.79 -5.37 5.60
CA MET A 120 3.19 -5.71 5.81
C MET A 120 3.66 -6.80 4.84
N TRP A 121 2.86 -7.87 4.66
CA TRP A 121 3.17 -8.94 3.70
C TRP A 121 3.18 -8.44 2.25
N GLU A 122 2.20 -7.62 1.85
CA GLU A 122 2.16 -6.99 0.52
C GLU A 122 3.41 -6.14 0.28
N GLN A 123 3.84 -5.38 1.28
CA GLN A 123 5.02 -4.53 1.18
C GLN A 123 6.33 -5.34 1.09
N GLU A 124 6.45 -6.45 1.81
CA GLU A 124 7.59 -7.38 1.70
C GLU A 124 7.68 -8.02 0.30
N GLU A 125 6.55 -8.43 -0.28
CA GLU A 125 6.49 -9.00 -1.62
C GLU A 125 6.94 -7.98 -2.68
N ILE A 126 6.42 -6.75 -2.62
CA ILE A 126 6.81 -5.65 -3.51
C ILE A 126 8.31 -5.35 -3.37
N ASN A 127 8.82 -5.27 -2.14
CA ASN A 127 10.24 -5.02 -1.89
C ASN A 127 11.12 -6.16 -2.42
N GLY A 128 10.69 -7.41 -2.29
CA GLY A 128 11.37 -8.57 -2.86
C GLY A 128 11.46 -8.48 -4.38
N ALA A 129 10.35 -8.18 -5.05
CA ALA A 129 10.30 -8.03 -6.50
C ALA A 129 11.18 -6.88 -7.01
N LEU A 130 11.14 -5.72 -6.34
CA LEU A 130 11.99 -4.57 -6.67
C LEU A 130 13.47 -4.90 -6.50
N LYS A 131 13.84 -5.61 -5.43
CA LYS A 131 15.24 -6.01 -5.19
C LYS A 131 15.77 -6.92 -6.31
N TYR A 132 14.95 -7.86 -6.78
CA TYR A 132 15.31 -8.72 -7.91
C TYR A 132 15.51 -7.93 -9.20
N GLN A 133 14.57 -7.02 -9.52
CA GLN A 133 14.70 -6.16 -10.70
C GLN A 133 15.94 -5.26 -10.64
N PHE A 134 16.23 -4.67 -9.48
CA PHE A 134 17.41 -3.82 -9.28
C PHE A 134 18.71 -4.61 -9.54
N PHE A 135 18.80 -5.83 -9.00
CA PHE A 135 19.95 -6.71 -9.23
C PHE A 135 20.12 -7.09 -10.72
N SER A 136 19.01 -7.33 -11.43
CA SER A 136 19.03 -7.59 -12.87
C SER A 136 19.50 -6.37 -13.68
N LEU A 137 19.09 -5.17 -13.26
CA LEU A 137 19.50 -3.92 -13.90
C LEU A 137 20.99 -3.63 -13.67
N GLU A 138 21.49 -3.82 -12.45
CA GLU A 138 22.93 -3.67 -12.15
C GLU A 138 23.77 -4.62 -13.01
N SER A 139 23.34 -5.87 -13.16
CA SER A 139 24.01 -6.84 -14.02
C SER A 139 24.03 -6.40 -15.49
N SER A 140 22.91 -5.86 -15.98
CA SER A 140 22.81 -5.36 -17.35
C SER A 140 23.66 -4.11 -17.56
N LEU A 141 23.76 -3.23 -16.56
CA LEU A 141 24.59 -2.02 -16.59
C LEU A 141 26.06 -2.36 -16.77
N VAL A 142 26.55 -3.40 -16.09
CA VAL A 142 27.94 -3.87 -16.24
C VAL A 142 28.22 -4.32 -17.67
N ILE A 143 27.30 -5.09 -18.28
CA ILE A 143 27.45 -5.54 -19.66
C ILE A 143 27.47 -4.35 -20.63
N VAL A 144 26.56 -3.39 -20.45
CA VAL A 144 26.52 -2.19 -21.30
C VAL A 144 27.80 -1.37 -21.15
N GLN A 145 28.32 -1.21 -19.94
CA GLN A 145 29.57 -0.49 -19.71
C GLN A 145 30.74 -1.17 -20.41
N GLU A 146 30.85 -2.51 -20.29
CA GLU A 146 31.91 -3.27 -20.98
C GLU A 146 31.83 -3.12 -22.50
N GLN A 147 30.63 -3.08 -23.07
CA GLN A 147 30.45 -2.84 -24.50
C GLN A 147 30.82 -1.41 -24.90
N CYS A 148 30.43 -0.40 -24.10
CA CYS A 148 30.83 0.99 -24.33
C CYS A 148 32.36 1.15 -24.30
N ASP A 149 33.03 0.51 -23.34
CA ASP A 149 34.49 0.56 -23.22
C ASP A 149 35.16 -0.09 -24.45
N LYS A 150 34.60 -1.20 -24.95
CA LYS A 150 35.08 -1.85 -26.19
C LYS A 150 34.89 -0.97 -27.43
N VAL A 151 33.74 -0.32 -27.55
CA VAL A 151 33.45 0.61 -28.67
C VAL A 151 34.41 1.80 -28.63
N GLU A 152 34.66 2.34 -27.44
CA GLU A 152 35.59 3.46 -27.27
C GLU A 152 37.03 3.05 -27.58
N ALA A 153 37.48 1.89 -27.10
CA ALA A 153 38.79 1.35 -27.44
C ALA A 153 38.95 1.17 -28.97
N TRP A 154 37.96 0.57 -29.63
CA TRP A 154 37.94 0.45 -31.08
C TRP A 154 37.99 1.81 -31.77
N ARG A 155 37.23 2.79 -31.29
CA ARG A 155 37.20 4.15 -31.83
C ARG A 155 38.58 4.81 -31.75
N ILE A 156 39.28 4.64 -30.63
CA ILE A 156 40.63 5.17 -30.42
C ILE A 156 41.63 4.48 -31.36
N GLU A 157 41.60 3.15 -31.43
CA GLU A 157 42.48 2.35 -32.28
C GLU A 157 42.27 2.63 -33.78
N ASN A 158 41.03 2.96 -34.16
CA ASN A 158 40.63 3.20 -35.55
C ASN A 158 40.25 4.66 -35.80
N SER A 159 40.89 5.60 -35.10
CA SER A 159 40.52 7.03 -35.10
C SER A 159 40.43 7.64 -36.49
N ASN A 160 41.38 7.34 -37.38
CA ASN A 160 41.37 7.81 -38.77
C ASN A 160 40.17 7.27 -39.57
N LEU A 161 39.78 6.02 -39.33
CA LEU A 161 38.62 5.40 -39.98
C LEU A 161 37.31 5.94 -39.41
N ALA A 162 37.25 6.16 -38.09
CA ALA A 162 36.11 6.78 -37.44
C ALA A 162 35.92 8.23 -37.90
N GLU A 163 37.00 9.01 -38.03
CA GLU A 163 36.99 10.36 -38.59
C GLU A 163 36.54 10.34 -40.06
N PHE A 164 37.09 9.43 -40.87
CA PHE A 164 36.66 9.25 -42.25
C PHE A 164 35.17 8.91 -42.37
N ALA A 165 34.67 7.96 -41.59
CA ALA A 165 33.26 7.57 -41.59
C ALA A 165 32.34 8.71 -41.13
N ASN A 166 32.73 9.45 -40.09
CA ASN A 166 31.97 10.62 -39.63
C ASN A 166 31.93 11.73 -40.70
N ASN A 167 33.07 11.98 -41.36
CA ASN A 167 33.13 12.93 -42.46
C ASN A 167 32.21 12.50 -43.62
N LEU A 168 32.18 11.20 -43.93
CA LEU A 168 31.39 10.66 -45.02
C LEU A 168 29.88 10.65 -44.74
N VAL A 169 29.49 10.30 -43.50
CA VAL A 169 28.07 10.16 -43.11
C VAL A 169 27.43 11.50 -42.76
N TRP A 170 28.17 12.42 -42.13
CA TRP A 170 27.59 13.66 -41.59
C TRP A 170 28.05 14.92 -42.32
N ASP A 171 29.34 15.03 -42.64
CA ASP A 171 29.89 16.28 -43.17
C ASP A 171 29.73 16.39 -44.69
N ILE A 172 29.94 15.32 -45.45
CA ILE A 172 29.75 15.31 -46.91
C ILE A 172 28.32 15.68 -47.30
N PRO A 173 27.25 15.07 -46.73
CA PRO A 173 25.87 15.48 -47.04
C PRO A 173 25.58 16.93 -46.65
N ARG A 174 26.16 17.43 -45.54
CA ARG A 174 26.00 18.82 -45.11
C ARG A 174 26.69 19.80 -46.06
N MET A 175 27.91 19.49 -46.49
CA MET A 175 28.69 20.30 -47.43
C MET A 175 28.06 20.30 -48.82
N HIS A 176 27.59 19.13 -49.27
CA HIS A 176 26.85 18.97 -50.52
C HIS A 176 25.57 19.81 -50.55
N LYS A 177 24.75 19.74 -49.49
CA LYS A 177 23.53 20.57 -49.38
C LYS A 177 23.83 22.06 -49.44
N ARG A 178 24.95 22.50 -48.85
CA ARG A 178 25.41 23.89 -48.95
C ARG A 178 25.82 24.24 -50.38
N ALA A 179 26.61 23.39 -51.04
CA ALA A 179 27.04 23.59 -52.42
C ALA A 179 25.84 23.71 -53.37
N ARG A 180 24.86 22.81 -53.26
CA ARG A 180 23.65 22.83 -54.10
C ARG A 180 22.83 24.13 -53.97
N ASN A 181 22.85 24.77 -52.80
CA ASN A 181 22.15 26.03 -52.57
C ASN A 181 22.84 27.27 -53.19
N VAL A 182 24.10 27.15 -53.61
CA VAL A 182 24.88 28.26 -54.20
C VAL A 182 25.29 28.00 -55.66
N VAL A 183 24.94 26.84 -56.22
CA VAL A 183 25.21 26.51 -57.63
C VAL A 183 24.27 27.30 -58.55
N HIS A 184 24.86 27.99 -59.53
CA HIS A 184 24.14 28.62 -60.64
C HIS A 184 24.28 27.73 -61.88
N TYR A 185 23.21 27.00 -62.22
CA TYR A 185 23.22 26.00 -63.29
C TYR A 185 23.66 26.55 -64.66
N ASP A 186 23.42 27.84 -64.91
CA ASP A 186 23.77 28.47 -66.20
C ASP A 186 25.27 28.74 -66.38
N ASN A 187 26.03 28.75 -65.27
CA ASN A 187 27.43 29.23 -65.24
C ASN A 187 28.40 28.20 -64.63
N THR A 188 27.90 27.05 -64.18
CA THR A 188 28.69 26.03 -63.51
C THR A 188 29.13 24.99 -64.55
N PRO A 189 30.43 24.63 -64.63
CA PRO A 189 30.89 23.58 -65.54
C PRO A 189 30.12 22.28 -65.35
N GLN A 190 29.82 21.60 -66.46
CA GLN A 190 29.04 20.36 -66.49
C GLN A 190 29.67 19.28 -65.58
N GLU A 191 30.99 19.18 -65.57
CA GLU A 191 31.75 18.22 -64.76
C GLU A 191 31.56 18.47 -63.25
N ALA A 192 31.34 19.72 -62.84
CA ALA A 192 31.08 20.06 -61.45
C ALA A 192 29.63 19.73 -61.04
N LEU A 193 28.68 19.83 -61.97
CA LEU A 193 27.30 19.39 -61.75
C LEU A 193 27.21 17.86 -61.62
N GLU A 194 27.90 17.13 -62.50
CA GLU A 194 27.98 15.67 -62.45
C GLU A 194 28.61 15.16 -61.15
N PHE A 195 29.65 15.84 -60.65
CA PHE A 195 30.25 15.51 -59.37
C PHE A 195 29.30 15.75 -58.19
N ILE A 196 28.53 16.84 -58.22
CA ILE A 196 27.53 17.13 -57.19
C ILE A 196 26.44 16.06 -57.19
N ASP A 197 25.93 15.66 -58.35
CA ASP A 197 24.91 14.61 -58.45
C ASP A 197 25.46 13.24 -57.98
N LEU A 198 26.73 12.94 -58.27
CA LEU A 198 27.38 11.73 -57.77
C LEU A 198 27.42 11.71 -56.22
N CYS A 199 27.69 12.85 -55.60
CA CYS A 199 27.70 12.99 -54.14
C CYS A 199 26.32 12.82 -53.47
N ASP A 200 25.20 12.83 -54.19
CA ASP A 200 23.88 12.45 -53.64
C ASP A 200 23.70 10.95 -53.49
N VAL A 201 24.26 10.18 -54.42
CA VAL A 201 24.04 8.74 -54.52
C VAL A 201 24.99 7.98 -53.59
N LEU A 202 26.22 8.46 -53.50
CA LEU A 202 27.32 7.80 -52.79
C LEU A 202 27.05 7.55 -51.30
N PRO A 203 26.49 8.51 -50.52
CA PRO A 203 26.15 8.28 -49.11
C PRO A 203 25.05 7.24 -48.92
N GLU A 204 24.05 7.21 -49.79
CA GLU A 204 22.93 6.26 -49.72
C GLU A 204 23.39 4.83 -50.09
N GLU A 205 24.22 4.68 -51.11
CA GLU A 205 24.84 3.39 -51.45
C GLU A 205 25.75 2.87 -50.32
N PHE A 206 26.58 3.76 -49.76
CA PHE A 206 27.45 3.41 -48.63
C PHE A 206 26.64 2.98 -47.40
N LYS A 207 25.55 3.68 -47.10
CA LYS A 207 24.64 3.34 -46.00
C LYS A 207 23.93 2.01 -46.23
N ALA A 208 23.48 1.73 -47.45
CA ALA A 208 22.88 0.44 -47.81
C ALA A 208 23.88 -0.72 -47.63
N HIS A 209 25.15 -0.52 -48.01
CA HIS A 209 26.21 -1.50 -47.77
C HIS A 209 26.51 -1.71 -46.27
N LEU A 210 26.51 -0.64 -45.47
CA LEU A 210 26.66 -0.73 -44.02
C LEU A 210 25.50 -1.49 -43.36
N ASP A 211 24.25 -1.18 -43.73
CA ASP A 211 23.06 -1.85 -43.18
C ASP A 211 23.05 -3.36 -43.46
N VAL A 212 23.54 -3.77 -44.63
CA VAL A 212 23.72 -5.19 -44.97
C VAL A 212 24.80 -5.82 -44.10
N ALA A 213 25.97 -5.18 -43.98
CA ALA A 213 27.09 -5.69 -43.19
C ALA A 213 26.71 -5.84 -41.70
N MET A 214 26.00 -4.87 -41.13
CA MET A 214 25.53 -4.90 -39.74
C MET A 214 24.54 -6.04 -39.47
N LYS A 215 23.69 -6.40 -40.44
CA LYS A 215 22.73 -7.53 -40.31
C LYS A 215 23.37 -8.91 -40.39
N THR A 216 24.52 -9.04 -41.06
CA THR A 216 25.25 -10.31 -41.18
C THR A 216 26.21 -10.61 -40.03
N THR A 217 26.49 -9.63 -39.17
CA THR A 217 27.49 -9.74 -38.08
C THR A 217 26.84 -9.89 -36.69
N LEU A 218 25.51 -9.86 -36.62
CA LEU A 218 24.66 -10.16 -35.45
C LEU A 218 24.01 -11.54 -35.60
#